data_AF-A0A356T951-F1
#
_entry.id   AF-A0A356T951-F1
#
_cell.length_a   1.000
_cell.length_b   1.000
_cell.length_c   1.000
_cell.angle_alpha   90.00
_cell.angle_beta   90.00
_cell.angle_gamma   90.00
#
_symmetry.space_group_name_H-M   'P 1'
#
loop_
_entity.id
_entity.type
_entity.pdbx_description
1 polymer ?
#
loop_
_entity_poly.entity_id
_entity_poly.type
_entity_poly.pdbx_seq_one_letter_code
_entity_poly.pdbx_strand_id
1 'polypeptide(L)'
;MNAIEAMSTWIGALSRGGVLMGYEEEEGAQLALDVLGLERLEALRAWFSSQTRDVVERERRGAVHACIWMAQADRELATDEIEFLERVIADSELPPKVQEEMSGALDEPLELEDVAEELTQRGLRELVLGLSWQLAFADGALDDDERTAHEELAEVFGVDEERAEEIREAVLG
;
A
#
# COMPACT_ATOMS: atom_id res chain seq x y z
N MET A 1 -1.65 -17.40 -3.24
CA MET A 1 -2.28 -16.16 -3.67
C MET A 1 -1.57 -15.71 -4.92
N ASN A 2 -2.27 -15.31 -5.97
CA ASN A 2 -1.59 -14.73 -7.15
C ASN A 2 -1.59 -13.20 -7.05
N ALA A 3 -0.76 -12.53 -7.86
CA ALA A 3 -0.69 -11.07 -7.90
C ALA A 3 -2.07 -10.42 -7.95
N ILE A 4 -2.98 -10.94 -8.80
CA ILE A 4 -4.35 -10.44 -9.01
C ILE A 4 -5.18 -10.40 -7.70
N GLU A 5 -5.09 -11.44 -6.87
CA GLU A 5 -5.76 -11.50 -5.56
C GLU A 5 -5.16 -10.48 -4.56
N ALA A 6 -3.83 -10.30 -4.56
CA ALA A 6 -3.17 -9.25 -3.77
C ALA A 6 -3.60 -7.85 -4.24
N MET A 7 -3.80 -7.65 -5.55
CA MET A 7 -4.32 -6.39 -6.11
C MET A 7 -5.74 -6.10 -5.67
N SER A 8 -6.62 -7.10 -5.72
CA SER A 8 -8.01 -6.96 -5.28
C SER A 8 -8.07 -6.61 -3.79
N THR A 9 -7.15 -7.15 -3.01
CA THR A 9 -6.95 -6.80 -1.59
C THR A 9 -6.49 -5.34 -1.44
N TRP A 10 -5.52 -4.90 -2.25
CA TRP A 10 -5.01 -3.50 -2.31
C TRP A 10 -6.09 -2.49 -2.70
N ILE A 11 -6.77 -2.76 -3.81
CA ILE A 11 -7.85 -1.94 -4.35
C ILE A 11 -8.99 -1.93 -3.34
N GLY A 12 -9.38 -3.08 -2.80
CA GLY A 12 -10.29 -3.15 -1.66
C GLY A 12 -9.86 -2.21 -0.56
N ALA A 13 -8.63 -2.38 -0.06
CA ALA A 13 -8.04 -1.66 1.06
C ALA A 13 -7.92 -0.13 0.88
N LEU A 14 -8.09 0.40 -0.34
CA LEU A 14 -7.92 1.81 -0.66
C LEU A 14 -9.16 2.48 -1.31
N SER A 15 -10.07 1.72 -1.92
CA SER A 15 -10.81 2.20 -3.10
C SER A 15 -11.92 3.23 -2.91
N ARG A 16 -12.48 3.60 -1.73
CA ARG A 16 -13.65 4.54 -1.72
C ARG A 16 -13.77 5.62 -0.65
N GLY A 17 -12.65 6.24 -0.26
CA GLY A 17 -12.66 7.55 0.40
C GLY A 17 -12.79 7.49 1.91
N GLY A 18 -12.52 6.31 2.50
CA GLY A 18 -12.58 6.10 3.95
C GLY A 18 -11.80 4.87 4.41
N VAL A 19 -10.83 4.42 3.61
CA VAL A 19 -10.04 3.18 3.68
C VAL A 19 -10.76 1.95 3.08
N LEU A 20 -12.00 1.57 3.40
CA LEU A 20 -12.63 0.39 2.75
C LEU A 20 -14.17 0.51 2.75
N MET A 21 -14.83 0.63 1.57
CA MET A 21 -16.30 0.45 1.28
C MET A 21 -16.56 -0.08 -0.19
N GLY A 22 -17.32 -1.18 -0.44
CA GLY A 22 -17.37 -2.03 -1.68
C GLY A 22 -17.42 -3.59 -1.52
N TYR A 23 -17.66 -4.36 -2.60
CA TYR A 23 -17.69 -5.86 -2.59
C TYR A 23 -16.30 -6.49 -2.76
N GLU A 24 -15.37 -5.75 -3.39
CA GLU A 24 -13.92 -6.00 -3.31
C GLU A 24 -13.35 -5.58 -1.93
N GLU A 25 -14.18 -5.04 -1.02
CA GLU A 25 -13.77 -4.79 0.38
C GLU A 25 -13.47 -6.07 1.13
N GLU A 26 -14.18 -7.18 0.92
CA GLU A 26 -14.13 -8.25 1.93
C GLU A 26 -12.70 -8.79 2.12
N GLU A 27 -11.93 -8.91 1.04
CA GLU A 27 -10.51 -9.31 1.09
C GLU A 27 -9.64 -8.19 1.66
N GLY A 28 -9.76 -6.96 1.16
CA GLY A 28 -9.02 -5.81 1.68
C GLY A 28 -9.32 -5.48 3.15
N ALA A 29 -10.56 -5.71 3.60
CA ALA A 29 -11.05 -5.49 4.95
C ALA A 29 -10.63 -6.60 5.88
N GLN A 30 -10.59 -7.84 5.40
CA GLN A 30 -10.02 -8.95 6.16
C GLN A 30 -8.54 -8.71 6.40
N LEU A 31 -7.76 -8.38 5.37
CA LEU A 31 -6.36 -8.01 5.55
C LEU A 31 -6.20 -6.82 6.50
N ALA A 32 -6.96 -5.74 6.29
CA ALA A 32 -6.87 -4.57 7.17
C ALA A 32 -7.25 -4.90 8.62
N LEU A 33 -8.16 -5.86 8.83
CA LEU A 33 -8.52 -6.38 10.14
C LEU A 33 -7.41 -7.25 10.73
N ASP A 34 -6.75 -8.07 9.94
CA ASP A 34 -5.65 -8.94 10.39
C ASP A 34 -4.41 -8.10 10.72
N VAL A 35 -4.13 -7.09 9.90
CA VAL A 35 -3.04 -6.14 10.14
C VAL A 35 -3.36 -5.24 11.33
N LEU A 36 -4.47 -4.49 11.32
CA LEU A 36 -4.69 -3.44 12.33
C LEU A 36 -5.49 -3.91 13.55
N GLY A 37 -6.29 -4.96 13.43
CA GLY A 37 -7.36 -5.25 14.38
C GLY A 37 -8.53 -4.28 14.26
N LEU A 38 -9.69 -4.69 14.79
CA LEU A 38 -10.96 -3.98 14.62
C LEU A 38 -10.90 -2.52 15.11
N GLU A 39 -10.38 -2.31 16.33
CA GLU A 39 -10.36 -0.99 16.96
C GLU A 39 -9.53 0.02 16.15
N ARG A 40 -8.35 -0.40 15.66
CA ARG A 40 -7.45 0.49 14.92
C ARG A 40 -7.93 0.71 13.49
N LEU A 41 -8.56 -0.30 12.87
CA LEU A 41 -9.23 -0.14 11.58
C LEU A 41 -10.41 0.84 11.67
N GLU A 42 -11.24 0.75 12.70
CA GLU A 42 -12.32 1.71 12.95
C GLU A 42 -11.78 3.12 13.21
N ALA A 43 -10.70 3.25 13.99
CA ALA A 43 -10.05 4.53 14.22
C ALA A 43 -9.47 5.14 12.93
N LEU A 44 -8.89 4.31 12.06
CA LEU A 44 -8.38 4.72 10.76
C LEU A 44 -9.52 5.23 9.84
N ARG A 45 -10.63 4.49 9.76
CA ARG A 45 -11.84 4.90 9.00
C ARG A 45 -12.44 6.21 9.53
N ALA A 46 -12.54 6.33 10.85
CA ALA A 46 -13.03 7.54 11.51
C ALA A 46 -12.11 8.74 11.24
N TRP A 47 -10.79 8.52 11.27
CA TRP A 47 -9.81 9.55 10.94
C TRP A 47 -10.01 10.07 9.53
N PHE A 48 -10.04 9.19 8.51
CA PHE A 48 -10.25 9.58 7.11
C PHE A 48 -11.56 10.35 6.92
N SER A 49 -12.64 9.90 7.56
CA SER A 49 -13.95 10.56 7.50
C SER A 49 -13.96 11.98 8.08
N SER A 50 -12.98 12.31 8.92
CA SER A 50 -12.84 13.63 9.56
C SER A 50 -11.84 14.57 8.85
N GLN A 51 -11.08 14.06 7.88
CA GLN A 51 -10.03 14.83 7.21
C GLN A 51 -10.56 15.69 6.06
N THR A 52 -9.77 16.68 5.67
CA THR A 52 -10.01 17.44 4.44
C THR A 52 -9.66 16.59 3.22
N ARG A 53 -10.22 16.94 2.07
CA ARG A 53 -9.90 16.29 0.80
C ARG A 53 -8.39 16.27 0.52
N ASP A 54 -7.70 17.38 0.77
CA ASP A 54 -6.26 17.50 0.50
C ASP A 54 -5.43 16.53 1.36
N VAL A 55 -5.84 16.31 2.62
CA VAL A 55 -5.16 15.35 3.50
C VAL A 55 -5.43 13.91 3.05
N VAL A 56 -6.68 13.59 2.70
CA VAL A 56 -7.05 12.27 2.16
C VAL A 56 -6.29 11.97 0.86
N GLU A 57 -6.19 12.96 -0.02
CA GLU A 57 -5.45 12.87 -1.28
C GLU A 57 -3.96 12.63 -1.03
N ARG A 58 -3.33 13.38 -0.11
CA ARG A 58 -1.93 13.17 0.25
C ARG A 58 -1.66 11.76 0.78
N GLU A 59 -2.49 11.26 1.71
CA GLU A 59 -2.29 9.90 2.24
C GLU A 59 -2.48 8.81 1.17
N ARG A 60 -3.44 9.00 0.27
CA ARG A 60 -3.64 8.08 -0.86
C ARG A 60 -2.46 8.08 -1.82
N ARG A 61 -1.93 9.27 -2.10
CA ARG A 61 -0.74 9.42 -2.93
C ARG A 61 0.45 8.73 -2.30
N GLY A 62 0.70 8.95 -1.02
CA GLY A 62 1.77 8.27 -0.28
C GLY A 62 1.60 6.74 -0.26
N ALA A 63 0.37 6.24 -0.14
CA ALA A 63 0.11 4.81 -0.23
C ALA A 63 0.48 4.26 -1.62
N VAL A 64 -0.01 4.88 -2.69
CA VAL A 64 0.31 4.47 -4.08
C VAL A 64 1.81 4.56 -4.36
N HIS A 65 2.47 5.64 -3.94
CA HIS A 65 3.92 5.79 -4.08
C HIS A 65 4.71 4.71 -3.33
N ALA A 66 4.29 4.31 -2.13
CA ALA A 66 4.93 3.22 -1.41
C ALA A 66 4.84 1.89 -2.18
N CYS A 67 3.71 1.68 -2.87
CA CYS A 67 3.48 0.54 -3.74
C CYS A 67 4.47 0.51 -4.91
N ILE A 68 4.56 1.64 -5.62
CA ILE A 68 5.47 1.83 -6.75
C ILE A 68 6.91 1.65 -6.30
N TRP A 69 7.29 2.28 -5.19
CA TRP A 69 8.64 2.19 -4.64
C TRP A 69 9.04 0.74 -4.29
N MET A 70 8.12 -0.02 -3.68
CA MET A 70 8.35 -1.43 -3.36
C MET A 70 8.50 -2.29 -4.60
N ALA A 71 7.69 -2.07 -5.62
CA ALA A 71 7.81 -2.78 -6.88
C ALA A 71 9.10 -2.39 -7.64
N GLN A 72 9.68 -1.22 -7.36
CA GLN A 72 10.96 -0.78 -7.92
C GLN A 72 12.20 -1.31 -7.17
N ALA A 73 12.03 -2.21 -6.18
CA ALA A 73 13.11 -2.70 -5.33
C ALA A 73 14.29 -3.29 -6.14
N ASP A 74 13.99 -4.11 -7.15
CA ASP A 74 14.96 -4.74 -8.04
C ASP A 74 15.34 -3.88 -9.27
N ARG A 75 14.71 -2.70 -9.41
CA ARG A 75 14.83 -1.73 -10.51
C ARG A 75 14.36 -2.25 -11.88
N GLU A 76 13.61 -3.34 -11.93
CA GLU A 76 13.08 -3.91 -13.17
C GLU A 76 11.58 -4.25 -13.05
N LEU A 77 10.71 -3.26 -13.27
CA LEU A 77 9.27 -3.53 -13.36
C LEU A 77 8.92 -4.38 -14.59
N ALA A 78 8.42 -5.58 -14.35
CA ALA A 78 7.86 -6.44 -15.37
C ALA A 78 6.55 -5.84 -15.93
N THR A 79 6.19 -6.23 -17.16
CA THR A 79 4.95 -5.74 -17.80
C THR A 79 3.70 -6.00 -16.95
N ASP A 80 3.62 -7.17 -16.31
CA ASP A 80 2.47 -7.53 -15.48
C ASP A 80 2.40 -6.68 -14.19
N GLU A 81 3.54 -6.22 -13.66
CA GLU A 81 3.62 -5.31 -12.51
C GLU A 81 3.25 -3.88 -12.88
N ILE A 82 3.65 -3.43 -14.07
CA ILE A 82 3.24 -2.13 -14.61
C ILE A 82 1.73 -2.09 -14.82
N GLU A 83 1.16 -3.08 -15.51
CA GLU A 83 -0.29 -3.17 -15.73
C GLU A 83 -1.05 -3.22 -14.39
N PHE A 84 -0.46 -3.88 -13.39
CA PHE A 84 -0.99 -3.90 -12.03
C PHE A 84 -0.96 -2.51 -11.37
N LEU A 85 0.18 -1.84 -11.34
CA LEU A 85 0.34 -0.53 -10.70
C LEU A 85 -0.52 0.52 -11.40
N GLU A 86 -0.66 0.48 -12.73
CA GLU A 86 -1.58 1.33 -13.48
C GLU A 86 -3.03 1.15 -13.01
N ARG A 87 -3.44 -0.07 -12.69
CA ARG A 87 -4.77 -0.34 -12.14
C ARG A 87 -4.94 0.21 -10.73
N VAL A 88 -3.93 0.04 -9.86
CA VAL A 88 -3.91 0.64 -8.51
C VAL A 88 -4.05 2.17 -8.60
N ILE A 89 -3.31 2.79 -9.52
CA ILE A 89 -3.37 4.23 -9.77
C ILE A 89 -4.77 4.64 -10.24
N ALA A 90 -5.36 3.91 -11.19
CA ALA A 90 -6.70 4.20 -11.72
C ALA A 90 -7.78 4.12 -10.63
N ASP A 91 -7.66 3.14 -9.73
CA ASP A 91 -8.65 2.86 -8.68
C ASP A 91 -8.39 3.63 -7.36
N SER A 92 -7.32 4.42 -7.29
CA SER A 92 -6.91 5.20 -6.09
C SER A 92 -7.86 6.35 -5.69
N GLU A 93 -8.84 6.68 -6.53
CA GLU A 93 -9.70 7.89 -6.46
C GLU A 93 -8.93 9.23 -6.39
N LEU A 94 -7.65 9.23 -6.74
CA LEU A 94 -6.86 10.45 -6.90
C LEU A 94 -7.37 11.25 -8.11
N PRO A 95 -7.19 12.59 -8.14
CA PRO A 95 -7.53 13.38 -9.32
C PRO A 95 -6.78 12.87 -10.56
N PRO A 96 -7.37 12.94 -11.78
CA PRO A 96 -6.73 12.41 -12.99
C PRO A 96 -5.32 12.94 -13.26
N LYS A 97 -5.07 14.22 -12.91
CA LYS A 97 -3.73 14.82 -13.03
C LYS A 97 -2.71 14.18 -12.10
N VAL A 98 -3.12 13.81 -10.88
CA VAL A 98 -2.26 13.12 -9.93
C VAL A 98 -2.05 11.67 -10.37
N GLN A 99 -3.09 11.01 -10.91
CA GLN A 99 -2.94 9.68 -11.50
C GLN A 99 -1.92 9.66 -12.65
N GLU A 100 -1.97 10.65 -13.55
CA GLU A 100 -0.98 10.81 -14.63
C GLU A 100 0.44 11.02 -14.09
N GLU A 101 0.59 11.82 -13.02
CA GLU A 101 1.87 12.00 -12.31
C GLU A 101 2.38 10.67 -11.70
N MET A 102 1.50 9.89 -11.06
CA MET A 102 1.86 8.56 -10.51
C MET A 102 2.28 7.59 -11.61
N SER A 103 1.58 7.58 -12.76
CA SER A 103 1.94 6.71 -13.88
C SER A 103 3.32 7.05 -14.43
N GLY A 104 3.70 8.33 -14.45
CA GLY A 104 5.07 8.74 -14.80
C GLY A 104 6.14 8.25 -13.81
N ALA A 105 5.79 8.10 -12.53
CA ALA A 105 6.69 7.56 -11.51
C ALA A 105 6.96 6.04 -11.66
N LEU A 106 6.28 5.34 -12.57
CA LEU A 106 6.64 3.96 -12.91
C LEU A 106 7.96 3.91 -13.69
N ASP A 107 8.24 4.93 -14.50
CA ASP A 107 9.46 5.03 -15.31
C ASP A 107 10.64 5.68 -14.55
N GLU A 108 10.36 6.41 -13.48
CA GLU A 108 11.35 7.16 -12.68
C GLU A 108 11.38 6.65 -11.23
N PRO A 109 12.53 6.18 -10.71
CA PRO A 109 12.62 5.70 -9.33
C PRO A 109 12.15 6.74 -8.32
N LEU A 110 11.29 6.31 -7.39
CA LEU A 110 10.90 7.13 -6.26
C LEU A 110 11.99 7.13 -5.18
N GLU A 111 12.14 8.25 -4.47
CA GLU A 111 12.96 8.30 -3.27
C GLU A 111 12.11 7.91 -2.05
N LEU A 112 12.66 7.07 -1.18
CA LEU A 112 11.92 6.51 -0.04
C LEU A 112 11.46 7.59 0.95
N GLU A 113 12.24 8.65 1.10
CA GLU A 113 11.92 9.79 1.95
C GLU A 113 10.63 10.50 1.49
N ASP A 114 10.44 10.66 0.18
CA ASP A 114 9.26 11.33 -0.37
C ASP A 114 7.98 10.50 -0.09
N VAL A 115 8.08 9.17 -0.19
CA VAL A 115 7.01 8.24 0.20
C VAL A 115 6.62 8.45 1.67
N ALA A 116 7.62 8.52 2.55
CA ALA A 116 7.41 8.63 3.99
C ALA A 116 6.86 10.01 4.41
N GLU A 117 7.19 11.08 3.68
CA GLU A 117 6.66 12.43 3.94
C GLU A 117 5.16 12.56 3.62
N GLU A 118 4.68 11.85 2.61
CA GLU A 118 3.28 11.89 2.18
C GLU A 118 2.36 11.05 3.06
N LEU A 119 2.80 9.83 3.38
CA LEU A 119 2.04 8.89 4.19
C LEU A 119 2.32 9.15 5.66
N THR A 120 1.42 9.80 6.39
CA THR A 120 1.67 10.19 7.80
C THR A 120 0.79 9.46 8.80
N GLN A 121 -0.31 8.86 8.34
CA GLN A 121 -1.23 8.16 9.22
C GLN A 121 -0.64 6.79 9.58
N ARG A 122 -0.36 6.55 10.87
CA ARG A 122 0.32 5.34 11.37
C ARG A 122 -0.37 4.02 10.99
N GLY A 123 -1.67 3.90 11.18
CA GLY A 123 -2.42 2.71 10.79
C GLY A 123 -2.41 2.49 9.29
N LEU A 124 -2.41 3.55 8.48
CA LEU A 124 -2.26 3.41 7.04
C LEU A 124 -0.85 2.98 6.65
N ARG A 125 0.19 3.49 7.31
CA ARG A 125 1.57 3.00 7.12
C ARG A 125 1.71 1.50 7.38
N GLU A 126 1.15 1.02 8.50
CA GLU A 126 1.16 -0.41 8.82
C GLU A 126 0.34 -1.23 7.81
N LEU A 127 -0.80 -0.71 7.35
CA LEU A 127 -1.60 -1.35 6.31
C LEU A 127 -0.85 -1.44 4.98
N VAL A 128 -0.26 -0.33 4.53
CA VAL A 128 0.55 -0.23 3.31
C VAL A 128 1.78 -1.15 3.38
N LEU A 129 2.39 -1.29 4.56
CA LEU A 129 3.50 -2.22 4.77
C LEU A 129 3.05 -3.68 4.59
N GLY A 130 1.93 -4.09 5.18
CA GLY A 130 1.42 -5.46 4.97
C GLY A 130 1.00 -5.71 3.53
N LEU A 131 0.38 -4.71 2.92
CA LEU A 131 -0.02 -4.69 1.52
C LEU A 131 1.17 -4.75 0.56
N SER A 132 2.31 -4.12 0.86
CA SER A 132 3.50 -4.23 0.03
C SER A 132 4.20 -5.57 0.18
N TRP A 133 4.18 -6.16 1.39
CA TRP A 133 4.66 -7.53 1.59
C TRP A 133 3.86 -8.55 0.78
N GLN A 134 2.53 -8.40 0.75
CA GLN A 134 1.65 -9.24 -0.03
C GLN A 134 1.94 -9.14 -1.53
N LEU A 135 2.27 -7.93 -2.00
CA LEU A 135 2.64 -7.66 -3.38
C LEU A 135 3.97 -8.33 -3.74
N ALA A 136 5.01 -8.11 -2.94
CA ALA A 136 6.31 -8.74 -3.17
C ALA A 136 6.20 -10.27 -3.17
N PHE A 137 5.37 -10.84 -2.29
CA PHE A 137 5.17 -12.29 -2.23
C PHE A 137 4.18 -12.84 -3.29
N ALA A 138 3.72 -12.03 -4.23
CA ALA A 138 2.65 -12.39 -5.16
C ALA A 138 3.00 -13.58 -6.09
N ASP A 139 4.28 -13.77 -6.38
CA ASP A 139 4.78 -14.87 -7.21
C ASP A 139 5.12 -16.13 -6.37
N GLY A 140 4.98 -16.04 -5.04
CA GLY A 140 5.25 -17.11 -4.08
C GLY A 140 6.72 -17.21 -3.64
N ALA A 141 7.57 -16.28 -4.05
CA ALA A 141 8.92 -16.09 -3.55
C ALA A 141 9.11 -14.66 -3.06
N LEU A 142 10.20 -14.42 -2.35
CA LEU A 142 10.63 -13.10 -1.90
C LEU A 142 12.14 -13.13 -1.96
N ASP A 143 12.75 -12.30 -2.79
CA ASP A 143 14.19 -12.23 -2.89
C ASP A 143 14.81 -11.33 -1.79
N ASP A 144 16.14 -11.24 -1.78
CA ASP A 144 16.86 -10.46 -0.78
C ASP A 144 16.68 -8.94 -0.98
N ASP A 145 16.45 -8.48 -2.22
CA ASP A 145 16.29 -7.06 -2.55
C ASP A 145 14.90 -6.57 -2.13
N GLU A 146 13.84 -7.34 -2.40
CA GLU A 146 12.47 -7.06 -1.95
C GLU A 146 12.35 -7.09 -0.42
N ARG A 147 13.03 -8.04 0.23
CA ARG A 147 13.08 -8.11 1.70
C ARG A 147 13.77 -6.88 2.29
N THR A 148 14.91 -6.49 1.72
CA THR A 148 15.66 -5.30 2.15
C THR A 148 14.81 -4.05 1.96
N ALA A 149 14.19 -3.88 0.79
CA ALA A 149 13.30 -2.76 0.51
C ALA A 149 12.13 -2.70 1.51
N HIS A 150 11.51 -3.84 1.82
CA HIS A 150 10.43 -3.86 2.82
C HIS A 150 10.93 -3.47 4.22
N GLU A 151 12.14 -3.88 4.62
CA GLU A 151 12.75 -3.48 5.90
C GLU A 151 13.02 -1.98 5.96
N GLU A 152 13.55 -1.40 4.88
CA GLU A 152 13.75 0.04 4.75
C GLU A 152 12.41 0.80 4.81
N LEU A 153 11.38 0.29 4.13
CA LEU A 153 10.03 0.87 4.18
C LEU A 153 9.45 0.85 5.60
N ALA A 154 9.62 -0.26 6.33
CA ALA A 154 9.19 -0.36 7.73
C ALA A 154 9.89 0.67 8.62
N GLU A 155 11.20 0.86 8.43
CA GLU A 155 12.00 1.83 9.18
C GLU A 155 11.50 3.27 8.96
N VAL A 156 11.31 3.70 7.70
CA VAL A 156 10.85 5.07 7.41
C VAL A 156 9.39 5.29 7.83
N PHE A 157 8.59 4.23 7.84
CA PHE A 157 7.24 4.27 8.39
C PHE A 157 7.21 4.33 9.92
N GLY A 158 8.35 4.08 10.57
CA GLY A 158 8.45 4.03 12.04
C GLY A 158 7.72 2.83 12.62
N VAL A 159 7.67 1.73 11.87
CA VAL A 159 7.18 0.44 12.32
C VAL A 159 8.37 -0.35 12.85
N ASP A 160 8.36 -0.68 14.13
CA ASP A 160 9.44 -1.47 14.73
C ASP A 160 9.44 -2.91 14.20
N GLU A 161 10.60 -3.58 14.32
CA GLU A 161 10.85 -4.91 13.75
C GLU A 161 9.86 -5.97 14.26
N GLU A 162 9.52 -5.94 15.56
CA GLU A 162 8.53 -6.87 16.15
C GLU A 162 7.17 -6.68 15.47
N ARG A 163 6.74 -5.43 15.33
CA ARG A 163 5.48 -5.11 14.66
C ARG A 163 5.50 -5.42 13.17
N ALA A 164 6.63 -5.18 12.49
CA ALA A 164 6.77 -5.51 11.07
C ALA A 164 6.65 -7.02 10.84
N GLU A 165 7.22 -7.85 11.73
CA GLU A 165 7.09 -9.30 11.66
C GLU A 165 5.65 -9.78 11.89
N GLU A 166 4.95 -9.21 12.88
CA GLU A 166 3.52 -9.49 13.09
C GLU A 166 2.68 -9.19 11.83
N ILE A 167 2.99 -8.09 11.13
CA ILE A 167 2.30 -7.69 9.91
C ILE A 167 2.56 -8.71 8.78
N ARG A 168 3.82 -9.14 8.60
CA ARG A 168 4.18 -10.15 7.59
C ARG A 168 3.48 -11.49 7.86
N GLU A 169 3.43 -11.91 9.12
CA GLU A 169 2.71 -13.12 9.53
C GLU A 169 1.20 -12.99 9.28
N ALA A 170 0.60 -11.83 9.59
CA ALA A 170 -0.82 -11.58 9.37
C ALA A 170 -1.21 -11.59 7.89
N VAL A 171 -0.31 -11.17 6.99
CA VAL A 171 -0.55 -11.13 5.54
C VAL A 171 -0.46 -12.52 4.90
N LEU A 172 0.41 -13.40 5.43
CA LEU A 172 0.69 -14.72 4.85
C LEU A 172 -0.03 -15.89 5.54
N GLY A 173 -0.63 -15.66 6.72
CA GLY A 173 -1.36 -16.65 7.51
C GLY A 173 -2.74 -17.02 6.95
#